data_AF-A0A382X7J9-F1
#
_entry.id   AF-A0A382X7J9-F1
#
_cell.length_a   1.000
_cell.length_b   1.000
_cell.length_c   1.000
_cell.angle_alpha   90.00
_cell.angle_beta   90.00
_cell.angle_gamma   90.00
#
_symmetry.space_group_name_H-M   'P 1'
#
loop_
_entity.id
_entity.type
_entity.pdbx_description
1 polymer ?
#
loop_
_entity_poly.entity_id
_entity_poly.type
_entity_poly.pdbx_seq_one_letter_code
_entity_poly.pdbx_strand_id
1 'polypeptide(L)'
;MNPLTSIKGTITLGFVLALVAALVLPSVGRFNIPELTVWLHVISGITWVGLLYYFNFVQVPAMGEALADEGGPGPAAIGKYIAPRALLWFRMSAAATWITGAYALENVGGFVAAFMFAPGLQMIGLGAWLGTIMLFNVW
;
A
#
# COMPACT_ATOMS: atom_id res chain seq x y z
N MET A 1 24.74 -1.95 20.45
CA MET A 1 24.03 -0.69 20.10
C MET A 1 22.56 -0.87 20.38
N ASN A 2 21.86 0.14 20.92
CA ASN A 2 20.41 0.06 21.15
C ASN A 2 19.68 0.06 19.80
N PRO A 3 18.93 -1.00 19.42
CA PRO A 3 18.27 -1.06 18.11
C PRO A 3 17.16 -0.01 17.95
N LEU A 4 16.64 0.56 19.04
CA LEU A 4 15.56 1.56 19.02
C LEU A 4 16.03 2.95 18.58
N THR A 5 17.34 3.20 18.53
CA THR A 5 17.89 4.50 18.12
C THR A 5 18.15 4.60 16.61
N SER A 6 17.77 3.59 15.83
CA SER A 6 17.90 3.57 14.37
C SER A 6 16.61 3.09 13.72
N ILE A 7 16.16 3.78 12.65
CA ILE A 7 14.98 3.37 11.87
C ILE A 7 15.11 1.91 11.43
N LYS A 8 16.29 1.50 10.94
CA LYS A 8 16.54 0.11 10.52
C LYS A 8 16.44 -0.85 11.69
N GLY A 9 17.03 -0.50 12.84
CA GLY A 9 17.00 -1.33 14.04
C GLY A 9 15.57 -1.51 14.58
N THR A 10 14.77 -0.45 14.61
CA THR A 10 13.37 -0.50 15.05
C THR A 10 12.51 -1.35 14.12
N ILE A 11 12.67 -1.21 12.79
CA ILE A 11 11.95 -2.03 11.81
C ILE A 11 12.34 -3.51 11.95
N THR A 12 13.65 -3.80 12.00
CA THR A 12 14.14 -5.18 12.17
C THR A 12 13.61 -5.80 13.45
N LEU A 13 13.64 -5.06 14.57
CA LEU A 13 13.14 -5.55 15.85
C LEU A 13 11.63 -5.84 15.79
N GLY A 14 10.84 -4.98 15.14
CA GLY A 14 9.41 -5.20 14.93
C GLY A 14 9.11 -6.51 14.17
N PHE A 15 9.81 -6.77 13.07
CA PHE A 15 9.65 -8.01 12.30
C PHE A 15 10.09 -9.25 13.09
N VAL A 16 11.21 -9.17 13.80
CA VAL A 16 11.71 -10.28 14.64
C VAL A 16 10.70 -10.59 15.75
N LEU A 17 10.18 -9.57 16.44
CA LEU A 17 9.18 -9.76 17.49
C LEU A 17 7.87 -10.32 16.94
N ALA A 18 7.41 -9.85 15.77
CA ALA A 18 6.23 -10.39 15.12
C ALA A 18 6.41 -11.88 14.76
N LEU A 19 7.57 -12.27 14.24
CA LEU A 19 7.90 -13.66 13.93
C LEU A 19 7.94 -14.53 15.20
N VAL A 20 8.58 -14.05 16.26
CA VAL A 20 8.63 -14.77 17.55
C VAL A 20 7.24 -14.94 18.14
N ALA A 21 6.42 -13.89 18.12
CA ALA A 21 5.04 -13.94 18.59
C ALA A 21 4.22 -14.99 17.80
N ALA A 22 4.38 -15.03 16.47
CA ALA A 22 3.71 -16.02 15.62
C ALA A 22 4.15 -17.47 15.90
N LEU A 23 5.38 -17.70 16.38
CA LEU A 23 5.89 -19.04 16.70
C LEU A 23 5.56 -19.49 18.13
N VAL A 24 5.47 -18.56 19.09
CA VAL A 24 5.34 -18.86 20.52
C VAL A 24 3.89 -18.87 21.01
N LEU A 25 3.00 -18.06 20.42
CA LEU A 25 1.62 -17.93 20.89
C LEU A 25 0.72 -19.01 20.25
N PRO A 26 0.20 -19.99 21.01
CA PRO A 26 -0.60 -21.08 20.47
C PRO A 26 -1.98 -20.65 19.92
N SER A 27 -2.43 -19.44 20.26
CA SER A 27 -3.68 -18.81 19.79
C SER A 27 -3.49 -17.91 18.57
N VAL A 28 -2.25 -17.62 18.18
CA VAL A 28 -1.97 -17.05 16.85
C VAL A 28 -1.96 -18.26 15.94
N GLY A 29 -3.02 -18.42 15.14
CA GLY A 29 -3.20 -19.60 14.30
C GLY A 29 -1.93 -19.96 13.52
N ARG A 30 -1.75 -21.25 13.25
CA ARG A 30 -0.67 -21.73 12.37
C ARG A 30 -0.59 -20.83 11.15
N PHE A 31 0.62 -20.41 10.78
CA PHE A 31 0.88 -19.54 9.64
C PHE A 31 -0.04 -19.86 8.45
N ASN A 32 -0.95 -18.94 8.15
CA ASN A 32 -2.02 -19.13 7.18
C ASN A 32 -1.78 -18.19 5.99
N ILE A 33 -1.56 -18.79 4.82
CA ILE A 33 -1.23 -18.05 3.58
C ILE A 33 -2.35 -17.05 3.23
N PRO A 34 -3.64 -17.45 3.18
CA PRO A 34 -4.76 -16.52 3.01
C PRO A 34 -4.74 -15.29 3.94
N GLU A 35 -4.50 -15.48 5.24
CA GLU A 35 -4.46 -14.37 6.21
C GLU A 35 -3.28 -13.44 5.93
N LEU A 36 -2.11 -14.01 5.64
CA LEU A 36 -0.94 -13.23 5.24
C LEU A 36 -1.21 -12.44 3.97
N THR A 37 -1.88 -13.03 2.98
CA THR A 37 -2.21 -12.32 1.73
C THR A 37 -3.15 -11.15 1.99
N VAL A 38 -4.19 -11.31 2.82
CA VAL A 38 -5.07 -10.21 3.21
C VAL A 38 -4.28 -9.13 3.95
N TRP A 39 -3.39 -9.52 4.86
CA TRP A 39 -2.54 -8.57 5.57
C TRP A 39 -1.64 -7.78 4.61
N LEU A 40 -0.97 -8.46 3.66
CA LEU A 40 -0.15 -7.83 2.62
C LEU A 40 -0.97 -6.90 1.71
N HIS A 41 -2.21 -7.29 1.39
CA HIS A 41 -3.15 -6.46 0.63
C HIS A 41 -3.48 -5.16 1.37
N VAL A 42 -3.81 -5.26 2.66
CA VAL A 42 -4.17 -4.11 3.48
C VAL A 42 -3.00 -3.14 3.64
N ILE A 43 -1.80 -3.62 4.00
CA ILE A 43 -0.65 -2.70 4.16
C ILE A 43 -0.24 -2.04 2.83
N SER A 44 -0.36 -2.76 1.72
CA SER A 44 -0.07 -2.23 0.39
C SER A 44 -1.11 -1.19 0.01
N GLY A 45 -2.39 -1.47 0.30
CA GLY A 45 -3.50 -0.55 0.04
C GLY A 45 -3.40 0.73 0.85
N ILE A 46 -3.03 0.62 2.13
CA ILE A 46 -2.76 1.78 3.00
C ILE A 46 -1.61 2.61 2.43
N THR A 47 -0.53 1.97 1.98
CA THR A 47 0.60 2.67 1.36
C THR A 47 0.17 3.37 0.07
N TRP A 48 -0.61 2.70 -0.77
CA TRP A 48 -1.10 3.21 -2.05
C TRP A 48 -1.99 4.44 -1.86
N VAL A 49 -3.05 4.31 -1.05
CA VAL A 49 -3.99 5.40 -0.77
C VAL A 49 -3.32 6.51 0.04
N GLY A 50 -2.42 6.17 0.97
CA GLY A 50 -1.66 7.15 1.73
C GLY A 50 -0.78 8.03 0.84
N LEU A 51 -0.11 7.44 -0.15
CA LEU A 51 0.65 8.21 -1.14
C LEU A 51 -0.25 9.01 -2.08
N LEU A 52 -1.43 8.50 -2.45
CA LEU A 52 -2.43 9.25 -3.20
C LEU A 52 -2.84 10.53 -2.45
N TYR A 53 -3.09 10.43 -1.14
CA TYR A 53 -3.42 11.56 -0.30
C TYR A 53 -2.26 12.53 -0.16
N TYR A 54 -1.04 12.02 0.00
CA TYR A 54 0.15 12.84 -0.01
C TYR A 54 0.27 13.66 -1.30
N PHE A 55 0.09 13.05 -2.47
CA PHE A 55 0.18 13.80 -3.73
C PHE A 55 -0.91 14.86 -3.85
N ASN A 56 -2.16 14.50 -3.61
CA ASN A 56 -3.31 15.37 -3.88
C ASN A 56 -3.47 16.48 -2.85
N PHE A 57 -3.29 16.17 -1.56
CA PHE A 57 -3.60 17.11 -0.48
C PHE A 57 -2.36 17.82 0.07
N VAL A 58 -1.16 17.31 -0.20
CA VAL A 58 0.09 17.88 0.37
C VAL A 58 1.03 18.36 -0.73
N GLN A 59 1.50 17.46 -1.60
CA GLN A 59 2.57 17.78 -2.55
C GLN A 59 2.11 18.80 -3.61
N VAL A 60 0.97 18.56 -4.27
CA VAL A 60 0.49 19.42 -5.36
C VAL A 60 0.19 20.85 -4.86
N PRO A 61 -0.57 21.05 -3.76
CA PRO A 61 -0.78 22.38 -3.21
C PRO A 61 0.53 23.08 -2.79
N ALA A 62 1.42 22.38 -2.08
CA ALA A 62 2.69 22.94 -1.64
C ALA A 62 3.61 23.34 -2.82
N MET A 63 3.61 22.56 -3.90
CA MET A 63 4.34 22.94 -5.12
C MET A 63 3.73 24.17 -5.79
N GLY A 64 2.40 24.33 -5.75
CA GLY A 64 1.71 25.53 -6.23
C GLY A 64 2.08 26.78 -5.43
N GLU A 65 2.08 26.68 -4.10
CA GLU A 65 2.52 27.77 -3.22
C GLU A 65 4.00 28.13 -3.46
N ALA A 66 4.88 27.13 -3.56
CA ALA A 66 6.30 27.35 -3.82
C ALA A 66 6.59 27.96 -5.19
N LEU A 67 5.70 27.80 -6.17
CA LEU A 67 5.81 28.46 -7.48
C LEU A 67 5.42 29.94 -7.44
N ALA A 68 4.53 30.32 -6.52
CA ALA A 68 4.05 31.70 -6.38
C ALA A 68 4.97 32.57 -5.48
N ASP A 69 5.89 31.94 -4.74
CA ASP A 69 6.86 32.62 -3.87
C ASP A 69 8.15 32.96 -4.63
N GLU A 70 8.24 34.18 -5.18
CA GLU A 70 9.37 34.67 -6.00
C GLU A 70 10.72 34.77 -5.24
N GLY A 71 10.73 34.65 -3.91
CA GLY A 71 11.94 34.61 -3.08
C GLY A 71 12.18 33.27 -2.37
N GLY A 72 11.27 32.31 -2.56
CA GLY A 72 11.26 31.04 -1.87
C GLY A 72 12.22 30.00 -2.47
N PRO A 73 12.33 28.81 -1.84
CA PRO A 73 13.17 27.72 -2.32
C PRO A 73 12.68 27.08 -3.63
N GLY A 74 11.45 27.41 -4.08
CA GLY A 74 10.80 26.82 -5.24
C GLY A 74 10.48 25.33 -5.09
N PRO A 75 9.75 24.72 -6.04
CA PRO A 75 9.34 23.32 -5.97
C PRO A 75 10.42 22.32 -6.42
N ALA A 76 11.60 22.80 -6.85
CA ALA A 76 12.60 21.98 -7.55
C ALA A 76 13.12 20.81 -6.71
N ALA A 77 13.31 21.02 -5.40
CA ALA A 77 13.77 19.96 -4.51
C ALA A 77 12.74 18.83 -4.38
N ILE A 78 11.45 19.17 -4.29
CA ILE A 78 10.34 18.20 -4.23
C ILE A 78 10.31 17.39 -5.53
N GLY A 79 10.31 18.08 -6.68
CA GLY A 79 10.25 17.44 -8.00
C GLY A 79 11.46 16.55 -8.31
N LYS A 80 12.66 16.93 -7.85
CA LYS A 80 13.89 16.20 -8.14
C LYS A 80 14.13 15.02 -7.21
N TYR A 81 13.85 15.17 -5.92
CA TYR A 81 14.25 14.19 -4.91
C TYR A 81 13.08 13.43 -4.29
N ILE A 82 11.90 14.03 -4.17
CA ILE A 82 10.79 13.40 -3.43
C ILE A 82 9.83 12.73 -4.39
N ALA A 83 9.31 13.47 -5.37
CA ALA A 83 8.25 13.02 -6.27
C ALA A 83 8.60 11.70 -7.01
N PRO A 84 9.82 11.49 -7.56
CA PRO A 84 10.12 10.24 -8.28
C PRO A 84 10.12 9.02 -7.36
N ARG A 85 10.57 9.18 -6.10
CA ARG A 85 10.59 8.09 -5.11
C ARG A 85 9.18 7.77 -4.65
N ALA A 86 8.41 8.79 -4.28
CA ALA A 86 7.03 8.63 -3.89
C ALA A 86 6.22 7.96 -5.03
N LEU A 87 6.46 8.34 -6.28
CA LEU A 87 5.75 7.78 -7.44
C LEU A 87 6.10 6.31 -7.67
N LEU A 88 7.36 5.92 -7.51
CA LEU A 88 7.77 4.52 -7.57
C LEU A 88 7.05 3.69 -6.49
N TRP A 89 7.05 4.16 -5.24
CA TRP A 89 6.35 3.49 -4.15
C TRP A 89 4.85 3.41 -4.40
N PHE A 90 4.26 4.48 -4.91
CA PHE A 90 2.84 4.55 -5.26
C PHE A 90 2.47 3.49 -6.30
N ARG A 91 3.20 3.44 -7.42
CA ARG A 91 3.02 2.43 -8.48
C ARG A 91 3.20 1.00 -7.99
N MET A 92 4.28 0.74 -7.25
CA MET A 92 4.56 -0.61 -6.74
C MET A 92 3.55 -1.04 -5.67
N SER A 93 3.09 -0.12 -4.82
CA SER A 93 2.04 -0.40 -3.84
C SER A 93 0.68 -0.65 -4.48
N ALA A 94 0.35 0.04 -5.58
CA ALA A 94 -0.83 -0.25 -6.39
C ALA A 94 -0.79 -1.67 -6.96
N ALA A 95 0.34 -2.04 -7.58
CA ALA A 95 0.53 -3.39 -8.12
C ALA A 95 0.48 -4.46 -7.03
N ALA A 96 1.16 -4.23 -5.90
CA ALA A 96 1.16 -5.15 -4.76
C ALA A 96 -0.26 -5.34 -4.18
N THR A 97 -1.01 -4.25 -4.00
CA THR A 97 -2.40 -4.29 -3.54
C THR A 97 -3.25 -5.11 -4.50
N TRP A 98 -3.13 -4.86 -5.80
CA TRP A 98 -3.92 -5.57 -6.80
C TRP A 98 -3.58 -7.08 -6.85
N ILE A 99 -2.30 -7.45 -6.88
CA ILE A 99 -1.85 -8.86 -6.94
C ILE A 99 -2.30 -9.64 -5.70
N THR A 100 -2.06 -9.07 -4.52
CA THR A 100 -2.47 -9.70 -3.25
C THR A 100 -3.99 -9.76 -3.12
N GLY A 101 -4.71 -8.75 -3.62
CA GLY A 101 -6.18 -8.73 -3.66
C GLY A 101 -6.75 -9.79 -4.61
N ALA A 102 -6.12 -9.96 -5.78
CA ALA A 102 -6.49 -10.99 -6.74
C ALA A 102 -6.34 -12.40 -6.15
N TYR A 103 -5.25 -12.66 -5.44
CA TYR A 103 -5.06 -13.93 -4.74
C TYR A 103 -6.07 -14.09 -3.59
N ALA A 104 -6.31 -13.05 -2.79
CA ALA A 104 -7.31 -13.10 -1.71
C ALA A 104 -8.72 -13.39 -2.26
N LEU A 105 -9.09 -12.78 -3.39
CA LEU A 105 -10.37 -13.03 -4.08
C LEU A 105 -10.52 -14.50 -4.48
N GLU A 106 -9.47 -15.11 -5.05
CA GLU A 106 -9.48 -16.51 -5.43
C GLU A 106 -9.77 -17.42 -4.23
N ASN A 107 -9.26 -17.08 -3.05
CA ASN A 107 -9.45 -17.87 -1.83
C ASN A 107 -10.80 -17.65 -1.13
N VAL A 108 -11.57 -16.60 -1.48
CA VAL A 108 -12.87 -16.30 -0.85
C VAL A 108 -14.04 -16.77 -1.70
N GLY A 109 -13.99 -16.56 -3.01
CA GLY A 109 -15.12 -16.89 -3.89
C GLY A 109 -14.76 -17.06 -5.37
N GLY A 110 -13.47 -16.95 -5.72
CA GLY A 110 -12.99 -17.06 -7.09
C GLY A 110 -12.79 -15.69 -7.74
N PHE A 111 -11.62 -15.49 -8.34
CA PHE A 111 -11.23 -14.25 -9.01
C PHE A 111 -12.21 -13.91 -10.14
N VAL A 112 -12.43 -14.86 -11.06
CA VAL A 112 -13.33 -14.65 -12.21
C VAL A 112 -14.77 -14.39 -11.75
N ALA A 113 -15.24 -15.11 -10.72
CA ALA A 113 -16.59 -14.97 -10.20
C ALA A 113 -16.84 -13.56 -9.63
N ALA A 114 -15.84 -12.98 -8.95
CA ALA A 114 -15.92 -11.61 -8.46
C ALA A 114 -16.01 -10.58 -9.59
N PHE A 115 -15.17 -10.70 -10.63
CA PHE A 115 -15.22 -9.79 -11.79
C PHE A 115 -16.52 -9.93 -12.60
N MET A 116 -17.17 -11.10 -12.55
CA MET A 116 -18.46 -11.36 -13.18
C MET A 116 -19.67 -11.03 -12.28
N PHE A 117 -19.44 -10.46 -11.09
CA PHE A 117 -20.47 -10.12 -10.11
C PHE A 117 -21.38 -11.31 -9.75
N ALA A 118 -20.79 -12.49 -9.54
CA ALA A 118 -21.55 -13.67 -9.10
C ALA A 118 -22.32 -13.39 -7.79
N PRO A 119 -23.45 -14.08 -7.55
CA PRO A 119 -24.25 -13.90 -6.33
C PRO A 119 -23.40 -14.02 -5.06
N GLY A 120 -23.43 -12.99 -4.21
CA GLY A 120 -22.64 -12.93 -2.97
C GLY A 120 -21.27 -12.25 -3.11
N LEU A 121 -20.82 -11.97 -4.34
CA LEU A 121 -19.53 -11.33 -4.62
C LEU A 121 -19.67 -9.93 -5.25
N GLN A 122 -20.88 -9.37 -5.34
CA GLN A 122 -21.10 -8.15 -6.11
C GLN A 122 -20.30 -6.95 -5.56
N MET A 123 -20.27 -6.79 -4.23
CA MET A 123 -19.56 -5.68 -3.58
C MET A 123 -18.04 -5.81 -3.70
N ILE A 124 -17.50 -7.02 -3.48
CA ILE A 124 -16.06 -7.25 -3.62
C ILE A 124 -15.62 -7.21 -5.08
N GLY A 125 -16.49 -7.63 -6.01
CA GLY A 125 -16.33 -7.48 -7.45
C GLY A 125 -16.29 -6.02 -7.90
N LEU A 126 -17.13 -5.16 -7.30
CA LEU A 126 -17.07 -3.71 -7.57
C LEU A 126 -15.72 -3.14 -7.13
N GLY A 127 -15.25 -3.51 -5.93
CA GLY A 127 -13.92 -3.17 -5.45
C GLY A 127 -12.80 -3.68 -6.38
N ALA A 128 -12.92 -4.90 -6.90
CA ALA A 128 -11.96 -5.48 -7.84
C ALA A 128 -11.88 -4.70 -9.15
N TRP A 129 -13.02 -4.29 -9.72
CA TRP A 129 -13.07 -3.45 -10.92
C TRP A 129 -12.48 -2.06 -10.68
N LEU A 130 -12.88 -1.38 -9.60
CA LEU A 130 -12.35 -0.06 -9.26
C LEU A 130 -10.84 -0.11 -9.04
N GLY A 131 -10.35 -1.11 -8.28
CA GLY A 131 -8.92 -1.32 -8.05
C GLY A 131 -8.15 -1.62 -9.34
N THR A 132 -8.75 -2.37 -10.28
CA THR A 132 -8.14 -2.66 -11.59
C THR A 132 -8.01 -1.41 -12.45
N ILE A 133 -9.09 -0.63 -12.56
CA ILE A 133 -9.08 0.64 -13.32
C ILE A 133 -8.04 1.60 -12.72
N MET A 134 -8.03 1.73 -11.40
CA MET A 134 -7.07 2.58 -10.69
C MET A 134 -5.63 2.09 -10.86
N LEU A 135 -5.37 0.78 -10.86
CA LEU A 135 -4.04 0.24 -11.15
C LEU A 135 -3.56 0.73 -12.53
N PHE A 136 -4.38 0.58 -13.57
CA PHE A 136 -3.98 1.02 -14.91
C PHE A 136 -3.84 2.53 -15.04
N ASN A 137 -4.55 3.31 -14.24
CA ASN A 137 -4.43 4.78 -14.24
C ASN A 137 -3.06 5.27 -13.75
N VAL A 138 -2.38 4.49 -12.88
CA VAL A 138 -1.13 4.92 -12.24
C VAL A 138 0.13 4.46 -12.98
N TRP A 139 -0.01 3.61 -14.00
CA TRP A 139 1.10 3.13 -14.82
C TRP A 139 1.19 3.91 -16.12
#